data_AF-A0AAD6P573-F1
#
_entry.id   AF-A0AAD6P573-F1
#
_cell.length_a   1.000
_cell.length_b   1.000
_cell.length_c   1.000
_cell.angle_alpha   90.00
_cell.angle_beta   90.00
_cell.angle_gamma   90.00
#
_symmetry.space_group_name_H-M   'P 1'
#
loop_
_entity.id
_entity.type
_entity.pdbx_description
1 polymer ?
#
loop_
_entity_poly.entity_id
_entity_poly.type
_entity_poly.pdbx_seq_one_letter_code
_entity_poly.pdbx_strand_id
1 'polypeptide(L)'
;MDMDPPFLETYKTLLDLTTEGTNGHKVVDIIEECELPLIDLGRLNLGNLEKEKCKSDIARESQEWGFFQVVNHGISREILEKMMSEQVKVYRQPFNNKSKELFNFSNGTYRWGTPTATSREQLSWSEAFHIPMDEIPFCNGFSSLR
;
A
#
# COMPACT_ATOMS: atom_id res chain seq x y z
N MET A 1 -21.18 12.13 10.63
CA MET A 1 -19.98 12.93 10.31
C MET A 1 -19.37 12.35 9.05
N ASP A 2 -18.77 13.17 8.21
CA ASP A 2 -18.20 12.73 6.93
C ASP A 2 -16.97 11.81 7.14
N MET A 3 -16.89 10.74 6.35
CA MET A 3 -15.83 9.74 6.38
C MET A 3 -14.69 10.14 5.45
N ASP A 4 -15.07 10.75 4.33
CA ASP A 4 -14.15 10.98 3.24
C ASP A 4 -13.36 12.26 3.48
N PRO A 5 -12.10 12.31 3.04
CA PRO A 5 -11.38 13.56 3.01
C PRO A 5 -12.09 14.60 2.13
N PRO A 6 -11.98 15.90 2.44
CA PRO A 6 -12.66 16.98 1.70
C PRO A 6 -11.98 17.25 0.34
N PHE A 7 -11.97 16.26 -0.55
CA PHE A 7 -11.23 16.27 -1.81
C PHE A 7 -11.72 17.37 -2.76
N LEU A 8 -13.03 17.47 -2.96
CA LEU A 8 -13.63 18.47 -3.84
C LEU A 8 -13.35 19.89 -3.35
N GLU A 9 -13.50 20.13 -2.05
CA GLU A 9 -13.23 21.44 -1.45
C GLU A 9 -11.75 21.82 -1.58
N THR A 10 -10.86 20.86 -1.32
CA THR A 10 -9.40 21.09 -1.29
C THR A 10 -8.80 21.32 -2.67
N TYR A 11 -9.26 20.59 -3.69
CA TYR A 11 -8.70 20.65 -5.04
C TYR A 11 -9.58 21.41 -6.04
N LYS A 12 -10.58 22.15 -5.58
CA LYS A 12 -11.55 22.86 -6.43
C LYS A 12 -10.90 23.66 -7.55
N THR A 13 -9.87 24.44 -7.24
CA THR A 13 -9.16 25.28 -8.22
C THR A 13 -8.46 24.45 -9.31
N LEU A 14 -7.88 23.30 -8.97
CA LEU A 14 -7.25 22.40 -9.94
C LEU A 14 -8.29 21.69 -10.82
N LEU A 15 -9.49 21.43 -10.29
CA LEU A 15 -10.58 20.81 -11.03
C LEU A 15 -11.26 21.80 -11.99
N ASP A 16 -11.50 23.04 -11.55
CA ASP A 16 -12.21 24.06 -12.32
C ASP A 16 -11.41 24.61 -13.53
N LEU A 17 -10.08 24.45 -13.54
CA LEU A 17 -9.20 24.82 -14.68
C LEU A 17 -9.51 24.05 -15.98
N THR A 18 -10.40 23.05 -15.96
CA THR A 18 -10.65 22.14 -17.08
C THR A 18 -11.87 22.47 -17.95
N THR A 19 -12.53 23.61 -17.78
CA THR A 19 -13.68 23.97 -18.65
C THR A 19 -13.31 24.35 -20.09
N GLU A 20 -12.02 24.40 -20.46
CA GLU A 20 -11.58 24.64 -21.84
C GLU A 20 -10.70 23.50 -22.39
N GLY A 21 -11.33 22.58 -23.13
CA GLY A 21 -10.76 21.87 -24.27
C GLY A 21 -9.70 20.79 -24.01
N THR A 22 -10.02 19.53 -24.37
CA THR A 22 -9.13 18.64 -25.17
C THR A 22 -9.85 17.34 -25.52
N ASN A 23 -10.16 17.17 -26.82
CA ASN A 23 -10.50 15.88 -27.41
C ASN A 23 -9.22 15.03 -27.47
N GLY A 24 -8.98 14.22 -26.44
CA GLY A 24 -7.89 13.26 -26.39
C GLY A 24 -8.25 11.96 -27.12
N HIS A 25 -7.54 11.69 -28.21
CA HIS A 25 -7.53 10.41 -28.92
C HIS A 25 -7.24 9.26 -27.93
N LYS A 26 -8.18 8.33 -27.75
CA LYS A 26 -7.95 7.11 -26.96
C LYS A 26 -7.16 6.13 -27.80
N VAL A 27 -5.85 6.10 -27.61
CA VAL A 27 -5.03 4.94 -28.01
C VAL A 27 -5.41 3.81 -27.06
N VAL A 28 -5.98 2.75 -27.60
CA VAL A 28 -6.29 1.53 -26.85
C VAL A 28 -5.07 0.64 -27.00
N ASP A 29 -4.15 0.71 -26.04
CA ASP A 29 -3.06 -0.26 -25.96
C ASP A 29 -3.67 -1.61 -25.56
N ILE A 30 -3.47 -2.62 -26.40
CA ILE A 30 -3.79 -4.00 -26.07
C ILE A 30 -2.74 -4.44 -25.06
N ILE A 31 -3.09 -4.41 -23.78
CA ILE A 31 -2.22 -4.87 -22.70
C ILE A 31 -2.27 -6.39 -22.69
N GLU A 32 -1.14 -7.04 -22.97
CA GLU A 32 -0.97 -8.48 -22.80
C GLU A 32 -0.97 -8.80 -21.30
N GLU A 33 -1.78 -9.78 -20.89
CA GLU A 33 -1.88 -10.17 -19.49
C GLU A 33 -0.65 -11.02 -19.12
N CYS A 34 0.29 -10.40 -18.40
CA CYS A 34 1.49 -11.08 -17.90
C CYS A 34 1.25 -11.65 -16.50
N GLU A 35 1.51 -12.94 -16.33
CA GLU A 35 1.54 -13.55 -14.99
C GLU A 35 2.77 -13.06 -14.23
N LEU A 36 2.55 -12.56 -13.00
CA LEU A 36 3.63 -12.13 -12.13
C LEU A 36 4.41 -13.32 -11.58
N PRO A 37 5.74 -13.19 -11.38
CA PRO A 37 6.52 -14.26 -10.77
C PRO A 37 6.00 -14.60 -9.37
N LEU A 38 5.92 -15.89 -9.06
CA LEU A 38 5.46 -16.41 -7.77
C LEU A 38 6.56 -17.22 -7.10
N ILE A 39 6.96 -16.82 -5.89
CA ILE A 39 8.02 -17.48 -5.13
C ILE A 39 7.45 -18.19 -3.90
N ASP A 40 7.69 -19.50 -3.81
CA ASP A 40 7.39 -20.29 -2.63
C ASP A 40 8.51 -20.15 -1.57
N LEU A 41 8.26 -19.34 -0.54
CA LEU A 41 9.21 -19.12 0.56
C LEU A 41 9.33 -20.32 1.51
N GLY A 42 8.41 -21.29 1.44
CA GLY A 42 8.50 -22.56 2.18
C GLY A 42 9.76 -23.34 1.81
N ARG A 43 10.27 -23.15 0.58
CA ARG A 43 11.52 -23.76 0.09
C ARG A 43 12.75 -23.38 0.92
N LEU A 44 12.71 -22.25 1.62
CA LEU A 44 13.80 -21.81 2.51
C LEU A 44 13.98 -22.72 3.73
N ASN A 45 12.93 -23.45 4.13
CA ASN A 45 12.90 -24.33 5.29
C ASN A 45 13.09 -25.81 4.94
N LEU A 46 13.38 -26.14 3.69
CA LEU A 46 13.63 -27.51 3.23
C LEU A 46 15.12 -27.88 3.42
N GLY A 47 15.81 -28.29 2.35
CA GLY A 47 17.25 -28.61 2.37
C GLY A 47 18.10 -27.51 1.72
N ASN A 48 19.42 -27.58 1.91
CA ASN A 48 20.36 -26.59 1.36
C ASN A 48 20.18 -26.35 -0.15
N LEU A 49 19.96 -27.41 -0.94
CA LEU A 49 19.77 -27.26 -2.39
C LEU A 49 18.53 -26.42 -2.73
N GLU A 50 17.38 -26.71 -2.12
CA GLU A 50 16.13 -25.97 -2.38
C GLU A 50 16.19 -24.54 -1.83
N LYS A 51 16.84 -24.36 -0.69
CA LYS A 51 17.09 -23.04 -0.12
C LYS A 51 17.94 -22.17 -1.04
N GLU A 52 19.03 -22.70 -1.61
CA GLU A 52 19.86 -21.94 -2.55
C GLU A 52 19.12 -21.64 -3.85
N LYS A 53 18.36 -22.60 -4.41
CA LYS A 53 17.51 -22.33 -5.58
C LYS A 53 16.49 -21.23 -5.30
N CYS A 54 15.81 -21.26 -4.15
CA CYS A 54 14.85 -20.23 -3.77
C CYS A 54 15.49 -18.83 -3.69
N LYS A 55 16.71 -18.73 -3.15
CA LYS A 55 17.45 -17.45 -3.14
C LYS A 55 17.83 -17.00 -4.55
N SER A 56 18.27 -17.93 -5.40
CA SER A 56 18.57 -17.63 -6.80
C SER A 56 17.33 -17.15 -7.55
N ASP A 57 16.17 -17.76 -7.32
CA ASP A 57 14.90 -17.32 -7.89
C ASP A 57 14.54 -15.91 -7.39
N ILE A 58 14.65 -15.62 -6.09
CA ILE A 58 14.44 -14.26 -5.54
C ILE A 58 15.35 -13.24 -6.23
N ALA A 59 16.64 -13.54 -6.39
CA ALA A 59 17.59 -12.64 -7.04
C ALA A 59 17.25 -12.41 -8.52
N ARG A 60 16.91 -13.48 -9.24
CA ARG A 60 16.55 -13.42 -10.66
C ARG A 60 15.27 -12.63 -10.88
N GLU A 61 14.19 -12.94 -10.15
CA GLU A 61 12.92 -12.22 -10.30
C GLU A 61 13.04 -10.76 -9.86
N SER A 62 13.85 -10.47 -8.84
CA SER A 62 14.16 -9.07 -8.47
C SER A 62 14.86 -8.30 -9.60
N GLN A 63 15.75 -8.96 -10.33
CA GLN A 63 16.51 -8.35 -11.42
C GLN A 63 15.68 -8.19 -12.70
N GLU A 64 14.89 -9.21 -13.04
CA GLU A 64 14.12 -9.27 -14.29
C GLU A 64 12.81 -8.47 -14.19
N TRP A 65 12.11 -8.56 -13.06
CA TRP A 65 10.78 -7.94 -12.88
C TRP A 65 10.78 -6.75 -11.92
N GLY A 66 11.70 -6.70 -10.96
CA GLY A 66 11.69 -5.69 -9.89
C GLY A 66 10.69 -5.96 -8.76
N PHE A 67 9.77 -6.92 -8.95
CA PHE A 67 8.80 -7.38 -7.95
C PHE A 67 8.31 -8.79 -8.26
N PHE A 68 7.82 -9.49 -7.24
CA PHE A 68 7.26 -10.84 -7.32
C PHE A 68 6.26 -11.07 -6.20
N GLN A 69 5.36 -12.02 -6.39
CA GLN A 69 4.45 -12.51 -5.36
C GLN A 69 5.13 -13.60 -4.52
N VAL A 70 4.69 -13.77 -3.27
CA VAL A 70 5.20 -14.84 -2.39
C VAL A 70 4.07 -15.67 -1.80
N VAL A 71 4.32 -16.98 -1.68
CA VAL A 71 3.45 -17.94 -0.97
C VAL A 71 4.24 -18.71 0.06
N ASN A 72 3.53 -19.38 0.98
CA ASN A 72 4.13 -20.11 2.10
C ASN A 72 5.12 -19.27 2.93
N HIS A 73 4.83 -17.96 3.05
CA HIS A 73 5.64 -16.98 3.78
C HIS A 73 5.58 -17.13 5.31
N GLY A 74 4.81 -18.10 5.84
CA GLY A 74 4.73 -18.39 7.27
C GLY A 74 3.84 -17.45 8.10
N ILE A 75 3.27 -16.40 7.49
CA ILE A 75 2.31 -15.52 8.17
C ILE A 75 0.94 -16.20 8.15
N SER A 76 0.32 -16.34 9.32
CA SER A 76 -0.99 -16.98 9.43
C SER A 76 -2.08 -16.17 8.70
N ARG A 77 -3.03 -16.90 8.11
CA ARG A 77 -4.20 -16.29 7.47
C ARG A 77 -5.03 -15.45 8.44
N GLU A 78 -5.17 -15.92 9.68
CA GLU A 78 -5.92 -15.21 10.73
C GLU A 78 -5.36 -13.81 11.00
N ILE A 79 -4.02 -13.67 11.07
CA ILE A 79 -3.37 -12.36 11.27
C ILE A 79 -3.64 -11.43 10.09
N LEU A 80 -3.55 -11.94 8.86
CA LEU A 80 -3.82 -11.16 7.65
C LEU A 80 -5.28 -10.68 7.59
N GLU A 81 -6.23 -11.58 7.87
CA GLU A 81 -7.66 -11.26 7.89
C GLU A 81 -7.98 -10.25 8.99
N LYS A 82 -7.39 -10.42 10.18
CA LYS A 82 -7.54 -9.47 11.28
C LYS A 82 -7.00 -8.10 10.90
N MET A 83 -5.79 -8.03 10.32
CA MET A 83 -5.18 -6.80 9.85
C MET A 83 -6.09 -6.09 8.83
N MET A 84 -6.60 -6.80 7.83
CA MET A 84 -7.54 -6.24 6.85
C MET A 84 -8.83 -5.73 7.51
N SER A 85 -9.37 -6.47 8.49
CA SER A 85 -10.59 -6.07 9.19
C SER A 85 -10.41 -4.80 10.03
N GLU A 86 -9.27 -4.67 10.73
CA GLU A 86 -8.95 -3.47 11.51
C GLU A 86 -8.65 -2.28 10.60
N GLN A 87 -7.96 -2.50 9.47
CA GLN A 87 -7.73 -1.49 8.44
C GLN A 87 -9.09 -0.88 7.99
N VAL A 88 -10.05 -1.71 7.61
CA VAL A 88 -11.38 -1.24 7.18
C VAL A 88 -12.08 -0.42 8.27
N LYS A 89 -11.98 -0.85 9.55
CA LYS A 89 -12.57 -0.11 10.67
C LYS A 89 -11.96 1.28 10.83
N VAL A 90 -10.64 1.39 10.66
CA VAL A 90 -9.92 2.68 10.75
C VAL A 90 -10.36 3.63 9.63
N TYR A 91 -10.38 3.18 8.37
CA TYR A 91 -10.77 4.04 7.25
C TYR A 91 -12.25 4.44 7.27
N ARG A 92 -13.11 3.67 7.94
CA ARG A 92 -14.52 3.99 8.20
C ARG A 92 -14.74 4.93 9.39
N GLN A 93 -13.69 5.41 10.07
CA GLN A 93 -13.85 6.44 11.10
C GLN A 93 -14.00 7.83 10.46
N PRO A 94 -14.67 8.79 11.13
CA PRO A 94 -14.83 10.15 10.63
C PRO A 94 -13.50 10.78 10.23
N PHE A 95 -13.49 11.53 9.14
CA PHE A 95 -12.27 12.18 8.66
C PHE A 95 -11.56 12.99 9.75
N ASN A 96 -12.31 13.68 10.61
CA ASN A 96 -11.76 14.42 11.74
C ASN A 96 -11.04 13.52 12.76
N ASN A 97 -11.53 12.29 12.99
CA ASN A 97 -10.89 11.34 13.91
C ASN A 97 -9.61 10.78 13.27
N LYS A 98 -9.66 10.46 11.97
CA LYS A 98 -8.52 9.96 11.18
C LYS A 98 -7.38 10.99 11.11
N SER A 99 -7.73 12.26 10.93
CA SER A 99 -6.78 13.37 10.74
C SER A 99 -6.17 13.93 12.01
N LYS A 100 -6.80 13.75 13.17
CA LYS A 100 -6.37 14.43 14.41
C LYS A 100 -5.85 13.49 15.50
N GLU A 101 -6.35 12.27 15.62
CA GLU A 101 -6.34 11.62 16.95
C GLU A 101 -6.21 10.10 17.00
N LEU A 102 -6.21 9.38 15.89
CA LEU A 102 -6.46 7.94 15.96
C LEU A 102 -5.35 7.12 16.66
N PHE A 103 -4.12 7.65 16.81
CA PHE A 103 -3.00 6.82 17.30
C PHE A 103 -1.89 7.45 18.15
N ASN A 104 -1.95 8.73 18.54
CA ASN A 104 -0.79 9.43 19.15
C ASN A 104 0.52 9.30 18.35
N PHE A 105 0.43 8.93 17.08
CA PHE A 105 1.59 8.82 16.21
C PHE A 105 2.15 10.20 15.87
N SER A 106 3.42 10.25 15.49
CA SER A 106 4.05 11.50 15.06
C SER A 106 3.35 12.13 13.85
N ASN A 107 3.60 13.43 13.63
CA ASN A 107 3.06 14.13 12.47
C ASN A 107 3.41 13.39 11.17
N GLY A 108 2.41 13.23 10.28
CA GLY A 108 2.61 12.65 8.94
C GLY A 108 2.22 11.17 8.80
N THR A 109 1.67 10.57 9.85
CA THR A 109 1.16 9.18 9.82
C THR A 109 -0.16 9.02 9.09
N TYR A 110 -0.94 10.08 8.92
CA TYR A 110 -2.13 10.07 8.09
C TYR A 110 -1.97 11.03 6.92
N ARG A 111 -2.19 10.52 5.70
CA ARG A 111 -2.13 11.31 4.46
C ARG A 111 -3.27 10.94 3.55
N TRP A 112 -3.72 11.91 2.79
CA TRP A 112 -4.71 11.72 1.74
C TRP A 112 -4.42 12.72 0.62
N GLY A 113 -4.77 12.36 -0.60
CA GLY A 113 -4.48 13.20 -1.74
C GLY A 113 -2.98 13.40 -1.99
N THR A 114 -2.70 14.47 -2.71
CA THR A 114 -1.35 15.03 -2.88
C THR A 114 -1.37 16.48 -2.39
N PRO A 115 -0.96 16.78 -1.15
CA PRO A 115 -1.05 18.14 -0.60
C PRO A 115 -0.28 19.20 -1.40
N THR A 116 0.75 18.78 -2.13
CA THR A 116 1.64 19.66 -2.93
C THR A 116 1.29 19.65 -4.43
N ALA A 117 0.15 19.11 -4.84
CA ALA A 117 -0.22 19.05 -6.25
C ALA A 117 -0.43 20.46 -6.81
N THR A 118 0.23 20.75 -7.94
CA THR A 118 0.05 21.97 -8.72
C THR A 118 -0.73 21.74 -10.01
N SER A 119 -0.95 20.47 -10.39
CA SER A 119 -1.73 20.08 -11.55
C SER A 119 -2.56 18.81 -11.27
N ARG A 120 -3.53 18.51 -12.15
CA ARG A 120 -4.44 17.37 -11.99
C ARG A 120 -3.73 16.03 -12.14
N GLU A 121 -2.69 15.99 -12.95
CA GLU A 121 -1.86 14.80 -13.19
C GLU A 121 -1.07 14.40 -11.94
N GLN A 122 -0.91 15.32 -10.99
CA GLN A 122 -0.24 15.08 -9.71
C GLN A 122 -1.21 14.66 -8.59
N LEU A 123 -2.52 14.71 -8.83
CA LEU A 123 -3.51 14.31 -7.84
C LEU A 123 -3.50 12.80 -7.65
N SER A 124 -3.37 12.38 -6.39
CA SER A 124 -3.60 11.00 -6.00
C SER A 124 -5.00 10.88 -5.43
N TRP A 125 -5.82 9.98 -5.98
CA TRP A 125 -7.04 9.56 -5.30
C TRP A 125 -6.72 8.42 -4.34
N SER A 126 -6.09 8.77 -3.22
CA SER A 126 -5.72 7.80 -2.19
C SER A 126 -5.80 8.40 -0.79
N GLU A 127 -5.98 7.51 0.17
CA GLU A 127 -5.86 7.75 1.60
C GLU A 127 -4.90 6.69 2.14
N ALA A 128 -3.97 7.06 3.02
CA ALA A 128 -2.97 6.15 3.55
C ALA A 128 -2.62 6.49 4.99
N PHE A 129 -2.41 5.43 5.79
CA PHE A 129 -1.74 5.50 7.07
C PHE A 129 -0.31 4.96 6.95
N HIS A 130 0.66 5.72 7.41
CA HIS A 130 2.03 5.30 7.64
C HIS A 130 2.21 5.11 9.14
N ILE A 131 2.57 3.89 9.57
CA ILE A 131 2.70 3.53 10.99
C ILE A 131 4.18 3.19 11.25
N PRO A 132 4.96 4.09 11.86
CA PRO A 132 6.35 3.80 12.21
C PRO A 132 6.41 2.67 13.24
N MET A 133 7.27 1.67 12.99
CA MET A 133 7.36 0.48 13.85
C MET A 133 7.87 0.81 15.26
N ASP A 134 8.65 1.88 15.41
CA ASP A 134 9.16 2.39 16.68
C ASP A 134 8.09 3.07 17.55
N GLU A 135 6.97 3.48 16.94
CA GLU A 135 5.83 4.08 17.64
C GLU A 135 4.78 3.04 18.06
N ILE A 136 4.90 1.80 17.59
CA ILE A 136 4.07 0.70 18.05
C ILE A 136 4.59 0.28 19.43
N PRO A 137 3.80 0.44 20.51
CA PRO A 137 4.25 0.03 21.83
C PRO A 137 4.57 -1.47 21.80
N PHE A 138 5.85 -1.81 22.02
CA PHE A 138 6.30 -3.20 22.06
C PHE A 138 5.47 -3.98 23.08
N CYS A 139 4.54 -4.80 22.60
CA CYS A 139 4.09 -5.95 23.37
C CYS A 139 5.28 -6.92 23.40
N ASN A 140 5.84 -7.15 24.59
CA ASN A 140 7.05 -7.96 24.88
C ASN A 140 6.96 -9.46 24.47
N GLY A 141 6.42 -9.81 23.30
CA GLY A 141 6.05 -11.18 22.94
C GLY A 141 6.87 -11.86 21.83
N PHE A 142 7.54 -11.12 20.94
CA PHE A 142 8.20 -11.74 19.77
C PHE A 142 9.56 -11.09 19.47
N SER A 143 10.56 -11.38 20.30
CA SER A 143 11.97 -11.04 20.04
C SER A 143 12.75 -12.15 19.30
N SER A 144 12.07 -13.18 18.80
CA SER A 144 12.74 -14.27 18.07
C SER A 144 12.03 -14.54 16.75
N LEU A 145 12.62 -14.04 15.68
CA LEU A 145 12.58 -14.73 14.39
C LEU A 145 13.46 -15.96 14.57
N ARG A 146 12.86 -17.14 14.77
CA ARG A 146 13.57 -18.42 14.69
C ARG A 146 13.75 -18.83 13.25
#